data_AF-A0AAN0XZG3-F1
#
_entry.id   AF-A0AAN0XZG3-F1
#
_cell.length_a   1.000
_cell.length_b   1.000
_cell.length_c   1.000
_cell.angle_alpha   90.00
_cell.angle_beta   90.00
_cell.angle_gamma   90.00
#
_symmetry.space_group_name_H-M   'P 1'
#
loop_
_entity.id
_entity.type
_entity.pdbx_description
1 polymer ?
#
loop_
_entity_poly.entity_id
_entity_poly.type
_entity_poly.pdbx_seq_one_letter_code
_entity_poly.pdbx_strand_id
1 'polypeptide(L)'
;MAKDEGTVNVVIDQLDFVPNAFLGFTNFEFIATICGASVAFVIPLSPLSSLILGKSIFGVIAAMALGVVFGVLAAARAETLKKGRPSYMIWSDLRRRLQIRGVLGWKAKFGFVETTAWDVLNERK
;
A
#
# COMPACT_ATOMS: atom_id res chain seq x y z
N MET A 1 -26.21 -7.06 -27.19
CA MET A 1 -24.72 -7.08 -27.09
C MET A 1 -24.19 -6.59 -25.73
N ALA A 2 -25.04 -6.32 -24.72
CA ALA A 2 -24.59 -5.93 -23.37
C ALA A 2 -25.03 -6.94 -22.28
N LYS A 3 -25.36 -8.18 -22.68
CA LYS A 3 -25.84 -9.24 -21.79
C LYS A 3 -24.88 -10.44 -21.68
N ASP A 4 -23.84 -10.49 -22.51
CA ASP A 4 -22.86 -11.59 -22.54
C ASP A 4 -21.63 -11.33 -21.66
N GLU A 5 -21.45 -10.08 -21.25
CA GLU A 5 -20.52 -9.75 -20.17
C GLU A 5 -21.33 -9.83 -18.88
N GLY A 6 -20.91 -10.65 -17.92
CA GLY A 6 -21.47 -10.68 -16.56
C GLY A 6 -21.21 -9.38 -15.79
N THR A 7 -21.46 -8.24 -16.40
CA THR A 7 -21.38 -6.91 -15.80
C THR A 7 -22.48 -6.80 -14.78
N VAL A 8 -22.12 -7.10 -13.53
CA VAL A 8 -22.89 -6.71 -12.37
C VAL A 8 -22.95 -5.19 -12.40
N ASN A 9 -24.15 -4.64 -12.55
CA ASN A 9 -24.40 -3.22 -12.50
C ASN A 9 -24.26 -2.76 -11.05
N VAL A 10 -23.02 -2.60 -10.59
CA VAL A 10 -22.74 -2.12 -9.23
C VAL A 10 -22.87 -0.59 -9.27
N VAL A 11 -23.81 -0.06 -8.50
CA VAL A 11 -23.92 1.38 -8.28
C VAL A 11 -22.58 1.85 -7.69
N ILE A 12 -21.89 2.75 -8.40
CA ILE A 12 -20.51 3.18 -8.09
C ILE A 12 -20.41 3.76 -6.66
N ASP A 13 -21.51 4.28 -6.11
CA ASP A 13 -21.61 4.79 -4.74
C ASP A 13 -21.38 3.73 -3.64
N GLN A 14 -21.45 2.42 -3.95
CA GLN A 14 -21.22 1.36 -2.97
C GLN A 14 -19.77 0.82 -2.96
N LEU A 15 -18.87 1.36 -3.78
CA LEU A 15 -17.45 0.93 -3.78
C LEU A 15 -16.56 1.66 -2.76
N ASP A 16 -17.03 2.74 -2.14
CA ASP A 16 -16.32 3.43 -1.06
C ASP A 16 -16.70 2.85 0.31
N PHE A 17 -16.11 1.70 0.64
CA PHE A 17 -16.48 0.95 1.85
C PHE A 17 -16.05 1.61 3.17
N VAL A 18 -15.14 2.59 3.17
CA VAL A 18 -14.76 3.35 4.38
C VAL A 18 -14.24 4.74 3.96
N PRO A 19 -14.80 5.85 4.47
CA PRO A 19 -14.26 7.18 4.20
C PRO A 19 -12.83 7.31 4.74
N ASN A 20 -11.98 8.01 4.01
CA ASN A 20 -10.66 8.35 4.51
C ASN A 20 -10.83 9.22 5.77
N ALA A 21 -10.29 8.73 6.88
CA ALA A 21 -10.42 9.41 8.18
C ALA A 21 -9.26 10.38 8.41
N PHE A 22 -8.07 10.08 7.89
CA PHE A 22 -6.89 10.93 8.00
C PHE A 22 -6.08 10.90 6.70
N LEU A 23 -6.04 12.04 6.00
CA LEU A 23 -5.40 12.18 4.69
C LEU A 23 -5.90 11.10 3.72
N GLY A 24 -5.00 10.29 3.15
CA GLY A 24 -5.36 9.19 2.24
C GLY A 24 -5.63 7.85 2.92
N PHE A 25 -5.72 7.77 4.25
CA PHE A 25 -5.92 6.49 4.94
C PHE A 25 -7.24 6.41 5.70
N THR A 26 -7.75 5.18 5.78
CA THR A 26 -8.76 4.80 6.77
C THR A 26 -8.13 4.71 8.16
N ASN A 27 -8.92 4.76 9.23
CA ASN A 27 -8.41 4.62 10.61
C ASN A 27 -7.58 3.34 10.79
N PHE A 28 -8.05 2.24 10.19
CA PHE A 28 -7.34 0.96 10.26
C PHE A 28 -6.02 0.99 9.49
N GLU A 29 -6.01 1.52 8.27
CA GLU A 29 -4.77 1.66 7.47
C GLU A 29 -3.74 2.54 8.18
N PHE A 30 -4.18 3.63 8.80
CA PHE A 30 -3.28 4.55 9.52
C PHE A 30 -2.66 3.89 10.75
N ILE A 31 -3.48 3.24 11.60
CA ILE A 31 -2.99 2.53 12.79
C ILE A 31 -2.06 1.37 12.39
N ALA A 32 -2.46 0.57 11.39
CA ALA A 32 -1.64 -0.54 10.90
C ALA A 32 -0.28 -0.06 10.38
N THR A 33 -0.26 1.09 9.68
CA THR A 33 0.98 1.67 9.17
C THR A 33 1.88 2.16 10.30
N ILE A 34 1.34 2.86 11.30
CA ILE A 34 2.11 3.32 12.45
C ILE A 34 2.66 2.13 13.23
N CYS A 35 1.82 1.16 13.59
CA CYS A 35 2.25 -0.02 14.34
C CYS A 35 3.30 -0.83 13.55
N GLY A 36 3.06 -1.05 12.25
CA GLY A 36 3.99 -1.77 11.38
C GLY A 36 5.34 -1.07 11.26
N ALA A 37 5.34 0.25 11.04
CA ALA A 37 6.57 1.04 10.96
C ALA A 37 7.32 1.07 12.30
N SER A 38 6.61 1.29 13.42
CA SER A 38 7.22 1.28 14.75
C SER A 38 7.90 -0.06 15.04
N VAL A 39 7.21 -1.19 14.81
CA VAL A 39 7.80 -2.53 15.03
C VAL A 39 9.01 -2.76 14.13
N ALA A 40 8.95 -2.34 12.86
CA ALA A 40 10.07 -2.44 11.94
C ALA A 40 11.31 -1.65 12.41
N PHE A 41 11.11 -0.49 13.04
CA PHE A 41 12.20 0.34 13.58
C PHE A 41 12.70 -0.11 14.95
N VAL A 42 11.88 -0.79 15.77
CA VAL A 42 12.31 -1.31 17.08
C VAL A 42 13.46 -2.31 16.92
N ILE A 43 13.40 -3.19 15.92
CA ILE A 43 14.39 -4.25 15.68
C ILE A 43 15.81 -3.69 15.52
N PRO A 44 16.07 -2.70 14.64
CA PRO A 44 17.40 -2.11 14.51
C PRO A 44 17.74 -1.07 15.59
N LEU A 45 16.78 -0.27 16.07
CA LEU A 45 17.09 0.86 16.97
C LEU A 45 17.28 0.45 18.42
N SER A 46 16.56 -0.57 18.91
CA SER A 46 16.69 -1.08 20.27
C SER A 46 18.10 -1.59 20.61
N PRO A 47 18.72 -2.47 19.80
CA PRO A 47 20.11 -2.90 20.06
C PRO A 47 21.10 -1.75 19.85
N LEU A 48 20.88 -0.88 18.85
CA LEU A 48 21.75 0.27 18.60
C LEU A 48 21.78 1.24 19.78
N SER A 49 20.60 1.56 20.35
CA SER A 49 20.53 2.44 21.52
C SER A 49 21.12 1.78 22.76
N SER A 50 20.99 0.46 22.90
CA SER A 50 21.62 -0.29 23.98
C SER A 50 23.15 -0.20 23.90
N LEU A 51 23.72 -0.23 22.70
CA LEU A 51 25.17 -0.12 22.49
C LEU A 51 25.71 1.29 22.74
N ILE A 52 24.98 2.33 22.32
CA ILE A 52 25.44 3.73 22.39
C ILE A 52 25.12 4.37 23.74
N LEU A 53 23.91 4.18 24.24
CA LEU A 53 23.37 4.87 25.42
C LEU A 53 23.25 3.94 26.65
N GLY A 54 23.61 2.66 26.51
CA GLY A 54 23.52 1.67 27.57
C GLY A 54 22.09 1.24 27.93
N LYS A 55 21.06 1.78 27.25
CA LYS A 55 19.65 1.47 27.51
C LYS A 55 18.89 1.27 26.20
N SER A 56 18.23 0.12 26.07
CA SER A 56 17.37 -0.23 24.93
C SER A 56 16.08 0.60 24.86
N ILE A 57 15.64 1.17 25.99
CA ILE A 57 14.38 1.91 26.07
C ILE A 57 14.37 3.16 25.18
N PHE A 58 15.53 3.81 24.98
CA PHE A 58 15.64 4.98 24.11
C PHE A 58 15.41 4.62 22.64
N GLY A 59 15.87 3.45 22.20
CA GLY A 59 15.63 2.94 20.86
C GLY A 59 14.16 2.63 20.62
N VAL A 60 13.46 2.11 21.62
CA VAL A 60 12.00 1.87 21.55
C VAL A 60 11.24 3.19 21.43
N ILE A 61 11.57 4.19 22.25
CA ILE A 61 10.95 5.53 22.18
C ILE A 61 11.20 6.17 20.80
N ALA A 62 12.43 6.11 20.30
CA ALA A 62 12.79 6.64 18.98
C ALA A 62 12.04 5.91 17.85
N ALA A 63 11.91 4.58 17.93
CA ALA A 63 11.17 3.80 16.95
C ALA A 63 9.68 4.18 16.91
N MET A 64 9.05 4.39 18.07
CA MET A 64 7.67 4.83 18.15
C MET A 64 7.48 6.24 17.56
N ALA A 65 8.38 7.17 17.87
CA ALA A 65 8.35 8.51 17.29
C ALA A 65 8.49 8.47 15.75
N LEU A 66 9.44 7.69 15.25
CA LEU A 66 9.65 7.51 13.81
C LEU A 66 8.46 6.82 13.14
N GLY A 67 7.82 5.85 13.79
CA GLY A 67 6.62 5.20 13.27
C GLY A 67 5.46 6.17 13.05
N VAL A 68 5.26 7.14 13.97
CA VAL A 68 4.26 8.20 13.79
C VAL A 68 4.63 9.11 12.62
N VAL A 69 5.88 9.57 12.55
CA VAL A 69 6.35 10.45 11.45
C VAL A 69 6.20 9.76 10.09
N PHE A 70 6.63 8.50 9.96
CA PHE A 70 6.47 7.72 8.74
C PHE A 70 5.01 7.45 8.42
N GLY A 71 4.16 7.18 9.42
CA GLY A 71 2.72 7.01 9.23
C GLY A 71 2.07 8.25 8.62
N VAL A 72 2.40 9.45 9.11
CA VAL A 72 1.90 10.72 8.58
C VAL A 72 2.40 10.96 7.14
N LEU A 73 3.69 10.75 6.88
CA LEU A 73 4.26 10.89 5.53
C LEU A 73 3.63 9.90 4.53
N ALA A 74 3.42 8.66 4.96
CA ALA A 74 2.76 7.63 4.16
C ALA A 74 1.30 8.00 3.87
N ALA A 75 0.57 8.51 4.87
CA ALA A 75 -0.81 8.96 4.72
C ALA A 75 -0.93 10.15 3.74
N ALA A 76 -0.01 11.11 3.80
CA ALA A 76 0.05 12.23 2.85
C ALA A 76 0.35 11.74 1.42
N ARG A 77 1.26 10.77 1.28
CA ARG A 77 1.56 10.18 -0.03
C ARG A 77 0.38 9.38 -0.56
N ALA A 78 -0.31 8.63 0.29
CA ALA A 78 -1.52 7.90 -0.05
C ALA A 78 -2.62 8.83 -0.55
N GLU A 79 -2.75 10.04 0.02
CA GLU A 79 -3.71 11.04 -0.46
C GLU A 79 -3.43 11.42 -1.91
N THR A 80 -2.17 11.69 -2.26
CA THR A 80 -1.81 11.99 -3.66
C THR A 80 -2.01 10.82 -4.61
N LEU A 81 -1.89 9.58 -4.12
CA LEU A 81 -2.06 8.37 -4.93
C LEU A 81 -3.53 7.96 -5.10
N LYS A 82 -4.37 8.22 -4.08
CA LYS A 82 -5.81 7.96 -4.09
C LYS A 82 -6.61 9.09 -4.74
N LYS A 83 -6.02 10.26 -4.99
CA LYS A 83 -6.67 11.35 -5.74
C LYS A 83 -7.09 10.86 -7.13
N GLY A 84 -8.41 10.77 -7.34
CA GLY A 84 -9.04 10.37 -8.60
C GLY A 84 -9.05 8.87 -8.87
N ARG A 85 -8.81 8.00 -7.86
CA ARG A 85 -8.78 6.53 -8.04
C ARG A 85 -9.37 5.81 -6.81
N PRO A 86 -10.14 4.74 -6.99
CA PRO A 86 -10.61 3.90 -5.88
C PRO A 86 -9.45 3.22 -5.13
N SER A 87 -9.58 3.08 -3.81
CA SER A 87 -8.53 2.52 -2.94
C SER A 87 -8.09 1.10 -3.30
N TYR A 88 -8.99 0.25 -3.83
CA TYR A 88 -8.66 -1.13 -4.23
C TYR A 88 -7.71 -1.19 -5.43
N MET A 89 -7.67 -0.16 -6.28
CA MET A 89 -6.74 -0.12 -7.42
C MET A 89 -5.29 -0.08 -6.96
N ILE A 90 -4.99 0.55 -5.82
CA ILE A 90 -3.64 0.59 -5.26
C ILE A 90 -3.15 -0.82 -4.91
N TRP A 91 -4.01 -1.65 -4.35
CA TRP A 91 -3.68 -3.05 -4.06
C TRP A 91 -3.42 -3.85 -5.34
N SER A 92 -4.22 -3.62 -6.39
CA SER A 92 -4.01 -4.27 -7.68
C SER A 92 -2.69 -3.85 -8.34
N ASP A 93 -2.35 -2.55 -8.28
CA ASP A 93 -1.08 -2.01 -8.79
C ASP A 93 0.11 -2.55 -8.00
N LEU A 94 -0.01 -2.67 -6.68
CA LEU A 94 1.03 -3.23 -5.83
C LEU A 94 1.28 -4.70 -6.16
N ARG A 95 0.22 -5.51 -6.29
CA ARG A 95 0.33 -6.92 -6.70
C ARG A 95 0.93 -7.05 -8.09
N ARG A 96 0.53 -6.20 -9.04
CA ARG A 96 1.11 -6.16 -10.39
C ARG A 96 2.59 -5.81 -10.36
N ARG A 97 3.01 -4.82 -9.55
CA ARG A 97 4.44 -4.49 -9.37
C ARG A 97 5.23 -5.64 -8.75
N LEU A 98 4.69 -6.30 -7.74
CA LEU A 98 5.28 -7.51 -7.13
C LEU A 98 5.41 -8.67 -8.12
N GLN A 99 4.46 -8.84 -9.04
CA GLN A 99 4.57 -9.86 -10.08
C GLN A 99 5.61 -9.53 -11.14
N ILE A 100 5.60 -8.30 -11.66
CA ILE A 100 6.44 -7.89 -12.80
C ILE A 100 7.89 -7.62 -12.35
N ARG A 101 8.06 -6.75 -11.34
CA ARG A 101 9.38 -6.35 -10.83
C ARG A 101 9.91 -7.26 -9.73
N GLY A 102 9.02 -7.85 -8.93
CA GLY A 102 9.42 -8.59 -7.73
C GLY A 102 9.91 -7.66 -6.63
N VAL A 103 10.20 -8.25 -5.47
CA VAL A 103 10.88 -7.61 -4.35
C VAL A 103 12.10 -8.45 -4.03
N LEU A 104 13.30 -7.87 -4.12
CA LEU A 104 14.57 -8.54 -3.83
C LEU A 104 14.76 -9.87 -4.60
N GLY A 105 14.33 -9.90 -5.88
CA GLY A 105 14.42 -11.08 -6.74
C GLY A 105 13.28 -12.08 -6.59
N TRP A 106 12.41 -11.92 -5.60
CA TRP A 106 11.23 -12.77 -5.41
C TRP A 106 10.04 -12.21 -6.19
N LYS A 107 9.48 -13.02 -7.10
CA LYS A 107 8.29 -12.67 -7.91
C LYS A 107 7.13 -13.59 -7.55
N ALA A 108 5.98 -13.00 -7.22
CA ALA A 108 4.75 -13.74 -6.96
C ALA A 108 3.86 -13.77 -8.21
N LYS A 109 3.32 -14.93 -8.58
CA LYS A 109 2.41 -15.07 -9.73
C LYS A 109 0.97 -14.79 -9.30
N PHE A 110 0.45 -13.62 -9.67
CA PHE A 110 -0.95 -13.22 -9.43
C PHE A 110 -1.81 -13.20 -10.71
N GLY A 111 -1.29 -13.70 -11.83
CA GLY A 111 -2.04 -13.80 -13.09
C GLY A 111 -2.16 -12.50 -13.89
N PHE A 112 -1.44 -11.42 -13.53
CA PHE A 112 -1.45 -10.18 -14.32
C PHE A 112 -0.67 -10.33 -15.62
N VAL A 113 -1.19 -9.77 -16.70
CA VAL A 113 -0.47 -9.69 -17.99
C VAL A 113 0.54 -8.54 -17.93
N GLU A 114 1.77 -8.80 -18.38
CA GLU A 114 2.87 -7.81 -18.38
C GLU A 114 2.61 -6.65 -19.34
N THR A 115 1.78 -6.83 -20.36
CA THR A 115 1.51 -5.81 -21.37
C THR A 115 0.53 -4.75 -20.86
N THR A 116 0.90 -3.48 -21.04
CA THR A 116 0.03 -2.30 -20.94
C THR A 116 -0.45 -1.82 -22.31
N ALA A 117 0.01 -2.46 -23.38
CA ALA A 117 -0.47 -2.18 -24.73
C ALA A 117 -1.80 -2.90 -24.95
N TRP A 118 -2.86 -2.12 -25.09
CA TRP A 118 -4.06 -2.59 -25.78
C TRP A 118 -3.70 -2.68 -27.25
N ASP A 119 -3.39 -3.87 -27.73
CA ASP A 119 -3.09 -4.08 -29.14
C ASP A 119 -4.40 -4.12 -29.92
N VAL A 120 -5.02 -2.95 -30.11
CA VAL A 120 -6.31 -2.79 -30.81
C VAL A 120 -6.19 -3.01 -32.32
N LEU A 121 -4.98 -3.30 -32.82
CA LEU A 121 -4.66 -3.39 -34.24
C LEU A 121 -4.52 -4.83 -34.76
N ASN A 122 -4.45 -5.85 -33.90
CA ASN A 122 -4.25 -7.24 -34.33
C ASN A 122 -5.55 -8.01 -34.63
N GLU A 123 -6.73 -7.44 -34.40
CA GLU A 123 -8.02 -8.09 -34.73
C GLU A 123 -8.55 -7.75 -36.14
N ARG A 124 -7.77 -7.04 -36.97
CA ARG A 124 -8.15 -6.71 -38.37
C ARG A 124 -7.35 -7.48 -39.42
N LYS A 125 -7.27 -8.81 -39.32
CA LYS A 125 -6.85 -9.66 -40.43
C LYS A 125 -7.77 -10.85 -40.61
#